data_AF-K2D549-F1
#
_entry.id   AF-K2D549-F1
#
_cell.length_a   1.000
_cell.length_b   1.000
_cell.length_c   1.000
_cell.angle_alpha   90.00
_cell.angle_beta   90.00
_cell.angle_gamma   90.00
#
_symmetry.space_group_name_H-M   'P 1'
#
loop_
_entity.id
_entity.type
_entity.pdbx_description
1 polymer ?
#
loop_
_entity_poly.entity_id
_entity_poly.type
_entity_poly.pdbx_seq_one_letter_code
_entity_poly.pdbx_strand_id
1 'polypeptide(L)'
;MRFSAQKTHTVGAFTLIELMIVVGIIAILTSIMIPSFNFYIANQNLKQAQEQIKNDLRTVQNKALTGALSADASAPLYWGVKFTDNSTKYTYFTSHTADASGCSAALNPASSEGLPAGLV
;
A
#
# COMPACT_ATOMS: atom_id res chain seq x y z
N MET A 1 56.37 23.86 -41.84
CA MET A 1 55.31 23.02 -41.27
C MET A 1 53.97 23.70 -41.57
N ARG A 2 53.09 23.08 -42.37
CA ARG A 2 51.76 23.61 -42.68
C ARG A 2 50.73 22.77 -41.93
N PHE A 3 50.05 23.36 -40.96
CA PHE A 3 48.92 22.73 -40.28
C PHE A 3 47.69 22.82 -41.20
N SER A 4 47.19 21.66 -41.61
CA SER A 4 45.91 21.54 -42.32
C SER A 4 44.78 21.59 -41.29
N ALA A 5 43.85 22.52 -41.43
CA ALA A 5 42.69 22.65 -40.56
C ALA A 5 41.68 21.54 -40.88
N GLN A 6 41.37 20.70 -39.89
CA GLN A 6 40.41 19.62 -40.02
C GLN A 6 38.98 20.18 -39.90
N LYS A 7 38.18 19.95 -40.94
CA LYS A 7 36.77 20.37 -41.03
C LYS A 7 35.95 19.65 -39.95
N THR A 8 35.56 20.34 -38.91
CA THR A 8 34.66 19.81 -37.87
C THR A 8 33.27 19.62 -38.46
N HIS A 9 32.75 18.39 -38.36
CA HIS A 9 31.41 18.04 -38.81
C HIS A 9 30.41 18.64 -37.80
N THR A 10 29.69 19.68 -38.18
CA THR A 10 28.58 20.18 -37.38
C THR A 10 27.47 19.13 -37.40
N VAL A 11 27.24 18.50 -36.25
CA VAL A 11 26.06 17.65 -36.02
C VAL A 11 24.83 18.54 -36.16
N GLY A 12 23.91 18.18 -37.06
CA GLY A 12 22.70 18.95 -37.32
C GLY A 12 21.85 19.09 -36.06
N ALA A 13 21.41 20.32 -35.78
CA ALA A 13 20.45 20.60 -34.71
C ALA A 13 19.03 20.14 -35.12
N PHE A 14 18.22 19.78 -34.12
CA PHE A 14 16.82 19.33 -34.29
C PHE A 14 15.96 20.41 -34.95
N THR A 15 15.12 20.04 -35.91
CA THR A 15 14.20 20.99 -36.55
C THR A 15 12.94 21.21 -35.71
N LEU A 16 12.30 22.37 -35.86
CA LEU A 16 11.05 22.70 -35.16
C LEU A 16 9.92 21.73 -35.56
N ILE A 17 9.90 21.30 -36.81
CA ILE A 17 8.90 20.35 -37.31
C ILE A 17 9.11 18.94 -36.77
N GLU A 18 10.36 18.48 -36.61
CA GLU A 18 10.63 17.20 -35.94
C GLU A 18 10.12 17.24 -34.49
N LEU A 19 10.35 18.34 -33.78
CA LEU A 19 9.85 18.48 -32.41
C LEU A 19 8.32 18.46 -32.35
N MET A 20 7.63 19.15 -33.27
CA MET A 20 6.16 19.15 -33.35
C MET A 20 5.59 17.75 -33.57
N ILE A 21 6.20 16.96 -34.46
CA ILE A 21 5.76 15.60 -34.74
C ILE A 21 6.02 14.70 -33.51
N VAL A 22 7.19 14.82 -32.88
CA VAL A 22 7.55 14.02 -31.69
C VAL A 22 6.58 14.28 -30.53
N VAL A 23 6.27 15.54 -30.21
CA VAL A 23 5.31 15.84 -29.14
C VAL A 23 3.89 15.39 -29.49
N GLY A 24 3.52 15.45 -30.78
CA GLY A 24 2.24 14.91 -31.26
C GLY A 24 2.13 13.40 -31.05
N ILE A 25 3.19 12.65 -31.39
CA ILE A 25 3.23 11.19 -31.17
C ILE A 25 3.16 10.87 -29.67
N ILE A 26 3.93 11.57 -28.83
CA ILE A 26 3.92 11.37 -27.38
C ILE A 26 2.52 11.65 -26.80
N ALA A 27 1.84 12.70 -27.25
CA ALA A 27 0.50 13.04 -26.78
C ALA A 27 -0.55 11.96 -27.08
N ILE A 28 -0.48 11.35 -28.26
CA ILE A 28 -1.38 10.24 -28.64
C ILE A 28 -1.11 9.01 -27.76
N LEU A 29 0.16 8.66 -27.55
CA LEU A 29 0.55 7.50 -26.74
C LEU A 29 0.16 7.68 -25.26
N THR A 30 0.41 8.86 -24.69
CA THR A 30 0.09 9.14 -23.27
C THR A 30 -1.41 9.17 -23.01
N SER A 31 -2.21 9.63 -23.98
CA SER A 31 -3.68 9.64 -23.88
C SER A 31 -4.27 8.26 -23.59
N ILE A 32 -3.72 7.21 -24.19
CA ILE A 32 -4.20 5.82 -24.02
C ILE A 32 -3.62 5.18 -22.75
N MET A 33 -2.40 5.59 -22.34
CA MET A 33 -1.67 4.92 -21.27
C MET A 33 -2.13 5.32 -19.85
N ILE A 34 -2.58 6.56 -19.64
CA ILE A 34 -3.00 7.09 -18.33
C ILE A 34 -4.12 6.26 -17.65
N PRO A 35 -5.27 5.96 -18.30
CA PRO A 35 -6.36 5.25 -17.62
C PRO A 35 -5.95 3.83 -17.17
N SER A 36 -5.10 3.15 -17.94
CA SER A 36 -4.59 1.81 -17.60
C SER A 36 -3.75 1.81 -16.33
N PHE A 37 -2.95 2.86 -16.12
CA PHE A 37 -2.10 3.00 -14.94
C PHE A 37 -2.91 3.14 -13.64
N ASN A 38 -4.04 3.85 -13.68
CA ASN A 38 -4.93 3.99 -12.52
C ASN A 38 -5.51 2.64 -12.07
N PHE A 39 -5.94 1.80 -13.02
CA PHE A 39 -6.45 0.46 -12.72
C PHE A 39 -5.35 -0.45 -12.15
N TYR A 40 -4.14 -0.36 -12.70
CA TYR A 40 -3.00 -1.10 -12.17
C TYR A 40 -2.68 -0.71 -10.73
N ILE A 41 -2.62 0.59 -10.41
CA ILE A 41 -2.39 1.05 -9.03
C ILE A 41 -3.49 0.55 -8.09
N ALA A 42 -4.75 0.62 -8.49
CA ALA A 42 -5.87 0.16 -7.66
C ALA A 42 -5.73 -1.34 -7.31
N ASN A 43 -5.40 -2.19 -8.29
CA ASN A 43 -5.18 -3.62 -8.04
C ASN A 43 -3.96 -3.87 -7.15
N GLN A 44 -2.89 -3.10 -7.32
CA GLN A 44 -1.70 -3.24 -6.48
C GLN A 44 -1.97 -2.80 -5.04
N ASN A 45 -2.74 -1.72 -4.84
CA ASN A 45 -3.18 -1.28 -3.53
C ASN A 45 -4.05 -2.36 -2.85
N LEU A 46 -4.96 -2.99 -3.58
CA LEU A 46 -5.77 -4.10 -3.05
C LEU A 46 -4.92 -5.31 -2.66
N LYS A 47 -3.96 -5.70 -3.51
CA LYS A 47 -3.06 -6.82 -3.22
C LYS A 47 -2.18 -6.52 -2.00
N GLN A 48 -1.68 -5.30 -1.89
CA GLN A 48 -0.92 -4.84 -0.74
C GLN A 48 -1.78 -4.84 0.52
N ALA A 49 -3.04 -4.40 0.43
CA ALA A 49 -4.00 -4.43 1.53
C ALA A 49 -4.21 -5.85 2.06
N GLN A 50 -4.37 -6.83 1.16
CA GLN A 50 -4.54 -8.23 1.51
C GLN A 50 -3.32 -8.80 2.23
N GLU A 51 -2.10 -8.53 1.73
CA GLU A 51 -0.88 -9.02 2.38
C GLU A 51 -0.64 -8.33 3.74
N GLN A 52 -0.99 -7.05 3.87
CA GLN A 52 -0.92 -6.35 5.15
C GLN A 52 -1.86 -6.99 6.18
N ILE A 53 -3.15 -7.12 5.87
CA ILE A 53 -4.15 -7.76 6.75
C ILE A 53 -3.71 -9.17 7.15
N LYS A 54 -3.19 -9.96 6.21
CA LYS A 54 -2.70 -11.32 6.45
C LYS A 54 -1.50 -11.36 7.40
N ASN A 55 -0.57 -10.41 7.27
CA ASN A 55 0.57 -10.29 8.18
C ASN A 55 0.13 -9.83 9.57
N ASP A 56 -0.84 -8.93 9.64
CA ASP A 56 -1.42 -8.45 10.89
C ASP A 56 -2.16 -9.58 11.62
N LEU A 57 -2.97 -10.36 10.91
CA LEU A 57 -3.65 -11.55 11.46
C LEU A 57 -2.64 -12.59 11.97
N ARG A 58 -1.55 -12.85 11.24
CA ARG A 58 -0.48 -13.74 11.72
C ARG A 58 0.20 -13.20 12.96
N THR A 59 0.40 -11.89 13.04
CA THR A 59 0.97 -11.25 14.22
C THR A 59 0.05 -11.41 15.42
N VAL A 60 -1.26 -11.25 15.24
CA VAL A 60 -2.27 -11.48 16.29
C VAL A 60 -2.32 -12.95 16.69
N GLN A 61 -2.24 -13.88 15.75
CA GLN A 61 -2.14 -15.32 16.04
C GLN A 61 -0.88 -15.64 16.87
N ASN A 62 0.27 -15.08 16.51
CA ASN A 62 1.50 -15.25 17.27
C ASN A 62 1.39 -14.65 18.68
N LYS A 63 0.72 -13.50 18.84
CA LYS A 63 0.41 -12.90 20.16
C LYS A 63 -0.52 -13.80 20.98
N ALA A 64 -1.51 -14.43 20.34
CA ALA A 64 -2.40 -15.41 20.97
C ALA A 64 -1.63 -16.63 21.50
N LEU A 65 -0.72 -17.18 20.69
CA LEU A 65 0.09 -18.34 21.05
C LEU A 65 1.11 -18.04 22.17
N THR A 66 1.63 -16.81 22.20
CA THR A 66 2.67 -16.41 23.16
C THR A 66 2.11 -15.76 24.43
N GLY A 67 0.81 -15.44 24.48
CA GLY A 67 0.19 -14.73 25.59
C GLY A 67 0.71 -13.30 25.79
N ALA A 68 1.36 -12.71 24.77
CA ALA A 68 2.07 -11.45 24.91
C ALA A 68 1.11 -10.24 24.93
N LEU A 69 1.17 -9.40 25.97
CA LEU A 69 0.51 -8.08 26.16
C LEU A 69 -0.81 -8.02 26.98
N SER A 70 -1.08 -8.93 27.92
CA SER A 70 -1.96 -8.53 29.03
C SER A 70 -1.24 -7.55 29.94
N ALA A 71 -1.69 -6.30 29.97
CA ALA A 71 -1.37 -5.37 31.07
C ALA A 71 -2.04 -5.78 32.39
N ASP A 72 -2.94 -6.78 32.35
CA ASP A 72 -3.66 -7.31 33.49
C ASP A 72 -3.02 -8.61 34.01
N ALA A 73 -3.02 -8.81 35.33
CA ALA A 73 -2.40 -9.98 35.97
C ALA A 73 -3.07 -11.32 35.58
N SER A 74 -4.24 -11.25 34.94
CA SER A 74 -4.91 -12.37 34.30
C SER A 74 -4.54 -12.37 32.82
N ALA A 75 -3.61 -13.23 32.40
CA ALA A 75 -3.25 -13.38 30.99
C ALA A 75 -4.52 -13.61 30.14
N PRO A 76 -4.71 -12.89 29.01
CA PRO A 76 -5.92 -13.02 28.24
C PRO A 76 -5.83 -14.35 27.48
N LEU A 77 -6.86 -15.16 27.59
CA LEU A 77 -6.89 -16.47 26.94
C LEU A 77 -7.08 -16.36 25.43
N TYR A 78 -7.61 -15.22 24.95
CA TYR A 78 -7.99 -15.03 23.56
C TYR A 78 -7.54 -13.68 23.01
N TRP A 79 -7.19 -13.69 21.72
CA TRP A 79 -6.83 -12.52 20.92
C TRP A 79 -7.72 -12.48 19.68
N GLY A 80 -8.10 -11.28 19.26
CA GLY A 80 -8.95 -11.12 18.08
C GLY A 80 -8.78 -9.78 17.39
N VAL A 81 -9.35 -9.71 16.19
CA VAL A 81 -9.39 -8.51 15.34
C VAL A 81 -10.84 -8.19 15.02
N LYS A 82 -11.22 -6.93 15.21
CA LYS A 82 -12.55 -6.42 14.91
C LYS A 82 -12.46 -5.37 13.81
N PHE A 83 -13.21 -5.60 12.74
CA PHE A 83 -13.50 -4.57 11.75
C PHE A 83 -14.69 -3.76 12.25
N THR A 84 -14.57 -2.44 12.23
CA THR A 84 -15.66 -1.55 12.63
C THR A 84 -16.43 -1.14 11.39
N ASP A 85 -17.74 -1.35 11.39
CA ASP A 85 -18.61 -0.96 10.28
C ASP A 85 -18.48 0.54 9.99
N ASN A 86 -18.45 0.91 8.71
CA ASN A 86 -18.29 2.30 8.25
C ASN A 86 -17.05 3.01 8.82
N SER A 87 -16.00 2.27 9.15
CA SER A 87 -14.73 2.83 9.62
C SER A 87 -13.58 2.44 8.71
N THR A 88 -12.64 3.37 8.51
CA THR A 88 -11.36 3.10 7.86
C THR A 88 -10.34 2.49 8.83
N LYS A 89 -10.81 1.83 9.89
CA LYS A 89 -9.97 1.31 10.97
C LYS A 89 -10.42 -0.08 11.39
N TYR A 90 -9.45 -0.83 11.89
CA TYR A 90 -9.68 -2.09 12.56
C TYR A 90 -8.94 -2.10 13.90
N THR A 91 -9.44 -2.87 14.85
CA THR A 91 -8.93 -2.89 16.22
C THR A 91 -8.52 -4.29 16.63
N TYR A 92 -7.42 -4.39 17.38
CA TYR A 92 -7.06 -5.61 18.07
C TYR A 92 -7.61 -5.57 19.50
N PHE A 93 -8.08 -6.71 19.97
CA PHE A 93 -8.58 -6.85 21.32
C PHE A 93 -8.13 -8.17 21.93
N THR A 94 -8.16 -8.22 23.25
CA THR A 94 -7.94 -9.42 24.04
C THR A 94 -9.20 -9.72 24.87
N SER A 95 -9.46 -11.00 25.14
CA SER A 95 -10.61 -11.42 25.93
C SER A 95 -10.27 -12.62 26.81
N HIS A 96 -10.95 -12.72 27.95
CA HIS A 96 -10.87 -13.86 28.87
C HIS A 96 -11.96 -14.91 28.59
N THR A 97 -12.91 -14.61 27.71
CA THR A 97 -14.03 -15.49 27.34
C THR A 97 -14.06 -15.73 25.84
N ALA A 98 -14.44 -16.94 25.42
CA ALA A 98 -14.59 -17.29 23.99
C ALA A 98 -15.93 -16.81 23.37
N ASP A 99 -16.70 -15.99 24.08
CA ASP A 99 -18.01 -15.53 23.62
C ASP A 99 -17.94 -14.21 22.85
N ALA A 100 -18.83 -14.03 21.86
CA ALA A 100 -18.90 -12.82 21.03
C ALA A 100 -19.05 -11.53 21.85
N SER A 101 -19.70 -11.61 23.01
CA SER A 101 -19.84 -10.53 23.98
C SER A 101 -18.48 -10.04 24.51
N GLY A 102 -17.57 -10.97 24.80
CA GLY A 102 -16.20 -10.68 25.25
C GLY A 102 -15.28 -10.19 24.13
N CYS A 103 -15.61 -10.49 22.88
CA CYS A 103 -14.96 -9.96 21.68
C CYS A 103 -15.45 -8.56 21.29
N SER A 104 -16.57 -8.11 21.87
CA SER A 104 -17.21 -6.83 21.56
C SER A 104 -16.85 -5.72 22.55
N ALA A 105 -16.51 -6.08 23.79
CA ALA A 105 -16.00 -5.18 24.80
C ALA A 105 -14.48 -5.15 24.71
N ALA A 106 -13.92 -4.06 24.22
CA ALA A 106 -12.49 -3.79 24.31
C ALA A 106 -12.10 -3.67 25.79
N LEU A 107 -11.89 -4.79 26.48
CA LEU A 107 -11.40 -4.78 27.86
C LEU A 107 -10.00 -4.14 27.92
N ASN A 108 -9.26 -4.18 26.80
CA ASN A 108 -8.11 -3.32 26.55
C ASN A 108 -7.89 -3.22 25.02
N PRO A 109 -8.28 -2.12 24.33
CA PRO A 109 -7.93 -1.95 22.93
C PRO A 109 -6.41 -1.84 22.84
N ALA A 110 -5.73 -2.90 22.39
CA ALA A 110 -4.27 -2.96 22.38
C ALA A 110 -3.67 -1.91 21.43
N SER A 111 -4.38 -1.60 20.35
CA SER A 111 -4.19 -0.45 19.45
C SER A 111 -5.24 -0.48 18.34
N SER A 112 -5.46 0.65 17.66
CA SER A 112 -6.26 0.74 16.43
C SER A 112 -5.35 1.06 15.26
N GLU A 113 -5.44 0.29 14.18
CA GLU A 113 -4.71 0.56 12.95
C GLU A 113 -5.64 0.99 11.82
N GLY A 114 -5.09 1.76 10.88
CA GLY A 114 -5.79 2.15 9.66
C GLY A 114 -5.97 0.96 8.73
N LEU A 115 -7.12 0.89 8.08
CA LEU A 115 -7.32 -0.02 6.96
C LEU A 115 -6.38 0.37 5.82
N PRO A 116 -5.79 -0.61 5.12
CA PRO A 116 -4.92 -0.32 4.00
C PRO A 116 -5.69 0.40 2.88
N ALA A 117 -5.01 1.27 2.13
CA ALA A 117 -5.60 2.15 1.12
C ALA A 117 -6.38 1.41 0.00
N GLY A 118 -6.14 0.11 -0.21
CA GLY A 118 -6.88 -0.70 -1.18
C GLY A 118 -8.22 -1.26 -0.68
N LEU A 119 -8.58 -1.04 0.58
CA LEU A 119 -9.79 -1.56 1.22
C LEU A 119 -10.73 -0.44 1.73
N VAL A 120 -10.38 0.82 1.48
CA VAL A 120 -11.14 2.02 1.90
C VAL A 120 -11.80 2.71 0.71
#